data_AF-V4Y636-F1
#
_entry.id   AF-V4Y636-F1
#
_cell.length_a   1.000
_cell.length_b   1.000
_cell.length_c   1.000
_cell.angle_alpha   90.00
_cell.angle_beta   90.00
_cell.angle_gamma   90.00
#
_symmetry.space_group_name_H-M   'P 1'
#
loop_
_entity.id
_entity.type
_entity.pdbx_description
1 polymer ?
#
loop_
_entity_poly.entity_id
_entity_poly.type
_entity_poly.pdbx_seq_one_letter_code
_entity_poly.pdbx_strand_id
1 'polypeptide(L)' 'MDEDPESISYLSAEDIRDIHELIVESNAETPAGVASPGDIEYTVEHIQEGHFGQVPESLHEKAFQLLRLIAA' A
#
# COMPACT_ATOMS: atom_id res chain seq x y z
N MET A 1 5.80 -19.85 -21.97
CA MET A 1 6.32 -19.99 -20.60
C MET A 1 5.39 -19.14 -19.79
N ASP A 2 4.39 -19.78 -19.21
CA ASP A 2 3.48 -19.15 -18.25
C ASP A 2 4.35 -18.86 -17.04
N GLU A 3 4.80 -17.61 -16.92
CA GLU A 3 5.40 -17.13 -15.68
C GLU A 3 4.36 -17.40 -14.59
N ASP A 4 4.73 -18.20 -13.58
CA ASP A 4 3.95 -18.30 -12.35
C ASP A 4 3.55 -16.88 -11.96
N PRO A 5 2.26 -16.56 -11.74
CA PRO A 5 1.86 -15.22 -11.37
C PRO A 5 2.66 -14.90 -10.12
N GLU A 6 3.60 -13.97 -10.27
CA GLU A 6 4.56 -13.60 -9.24
C GLU A 6 3.75 -13.44 -7.96
N SER A 7 4.01 -14.30 -6.97
CA SER A 7 3.21 -14.36 -5.74
C SER A 7 3.48 -13.08 -4.94
N ILE A 8 2.86 -11.99 -5.37
CA ILE A 8 3.03 -10.66 -4.83
C ILE A 8 2.34 -10.64 -3.48
N SER A 9 3.15 -10.67 -2.42
CA SER A 9 2.71 -10.48 -1.04
C SER A 9 2.32 -9.03 -0.82
N TYR A 10 1.14 -8.79 -0.27
CA TYR A 10 0.74 -7.46 0.18
C TYR A 10 1.48 -7.14 1.47
N LEU A 11 2.04 -5.92 1.55
CA LEU A 11 2.57 -5.39 2.80
C LEU A 11 1.43 -5.25 3.82
N SER A 12 1.72 -5.58 5.06
CA SER A 12 0.81 -5.30 6.17
C SER A 12 0.77 -3.79 6.46
N ALA A 13 -0.25 -3.36 7.20
CA ALA A 13 -0.31 -1.97 7.67
C ALA A 13 0.90 -1.59 8.54
N GLU A 14 1.49 -2.56 9.25
CA GLU A 14 2.71 -2.39 10.03
C GLU A 14 3.92 -2.13 9.12
N ASP A 15 4.12 -2.98 8.10
CA ASP A 15 5.21 -2.79 7.13
C ASP A 15 5.15 -1.41 6.43
N ILE A 16 3.93 -0.93 6.12
CA ILE A 16 3.72 0.37 5.50
C ILE A 16 4.13 1.51 6.45
N ARG A 17 3.84 1.37 7.75
CA ARG A 17 4.22 2.37 8.77
C ARG A 17 5.73 2.41 8.96
N ASP A 18 6.38 1.26 9.03
CA ASP A 18 7.83 1.17 9.19
C ASP A 18 8.57 1.81 8.01
N ILE A 19 8.09 1.59 6.78
CA ILE A 19 8.62 2.25 5.59
C ILE A 19 8.39 3.77 5.64
N HIS A 20 7.22 4.22 6.09
CA HIS A 20 6.94 5.65 6.23
C HIS A 20 7.89 6.31 7.24
N GLU A 21 8.13 5.68 8.40
CA GLU A 21 9.09 6.19 9.38
C GLU A 21 10.50 6.30 8.78
N LEU A 22 10.97 5.28 8.05
CA LEU A 22 12.26 5.31 7.36
C LEU A 22 12.38 6.48 6.36
N ILE A 23 11.30 6.79 5.64
CA ILE A 23 11.27 7.90 4.67
C ILE A 23 11.34 9.24 5.40
N VAL A 24 10.56 9.41 6.48
CA VAL A 24 10.55 10.64 7.30
C VAL A 24 11.92 10.88 7.93
N GLU A 25 12.56 9.84 8.47
CA GLU A 25 13.92 9.93 9.01
C GLU A 25 14.95 10.34 7.95
N SER A 26 14.77 9.85 6.73
CA SER A 26 15.69 10.10 5.61
C SER A 26 15.44 11.46 4.92
N ASN A 27 14.29 12.09 5.15
CA ASN A 27 13.89 13.31 4.45
C ASN A 27 13.18 14.29 5.39
N ALA A 28 13.91 15.29 5.86
CA ALA A 28 13.43 16.31 6.78
C ALA A 28 12.25 17.17 6.26
N GLU A 29 11.99 17.17 4.94
CA GLU A 29 10.85 17.87 4.35
C GLU A 29 9.57 17.01 4.32
N THR A 30 9.68 15.71 4.62
CA THR A 30 8.53 14.81 4.69
C THR A 30 7.84 14.98 6.05
N PRO A 31 6.56 15.39 6.08
CA PRO A 31 5.83 15.52 7.33
C PRO A 31 5.67 14.15 8.00
N ALA A 32 5.94 14.12 9.30
CA ALA A 32 5.83 12.91 10.11
C ALA A 32 4.37 12.59 10.47
N GLY A 33 4.06 11.31 10.54
CA GLY A 33 2.83 10.78 11.11
C GLY A 33 1.76 10.47 10.08
N VAL A 34 0.76 9.71 10.54
CA VAL A 34 -0.39 9.29 9.74
C VAL A 34 -1.61 10.11 10.18
N ALA A 35 -2.33 10.69 9.22
CA ALA A 35 -3.51 11.52 9.52
C ALA A 35 -4.58 10.76 10.32
N SER A 36 -4.80 9.50 9.96
CA SER A 36 -5.67 8.55 10.66
C SER A 36 -5.05 7.15 10.53
N PRO A 37 -4.63 6.51 11.64
CA PRO A 37 -4.02 5.19 11.58
C PRO A 37 -4.89 4.18 10.84
N GLY A 38 -6.21 4.19 11.12
CA GLY A 38 -7.20 3.26 10.57
C GLY A 38 -7.40 3.36 9.06
N ASP A 39 -6.95 4.44 8.42
CA ASP A 39 -7.02 4.60 6.97
C ASP A 39 -6.05 3.64 6.27
N ILE A 40 -4.94 3.30 6.92
CA ILE A 40 -3.97 2.31 6.40
C ILE A 40 -4.59 0.92 6.47
N GLU A 41 -5.11 0.50 7.63
CA GLU A 41 -5.75 -0.82 7.76
C GLU A 41 -6.93 -0.97 6.80
N TYR A 42 -7.83 0.01 6.77
CA TYR A 42 -8.99 0.01 5.89
C TYR A 42 -8.58 -0.11 4.43
N THR A 43 -7.53 0.59 4.01
CA THR A 43 -7.09 0.56 2.61
C THR A 43 -6.39 -0.73 2.23
N VAL A 44 -5.56 -1.29 3.12
CA VAL A 44 -4.92 -2.59 2.90
C VAL A 44 -5.99 -3.67 2.72
N GLU A 45 -6.98 -3.70 3.61
CA GLU A 45 -8.13 -4.60 3.53
C GLU A 45 -8.94 -4.35 2.24
N HIS A 46 -9.22 -3.09 1.90
CA HIS A 46 -9.95 -2.70 0.69
C HIS A 46 -9.28 -3.19 -0.60
N ILE A 47 -7.96 -3.10 -0.69
CA ILE A 47 -7.17 -3.54 -1.86
C ILE A 47 -7.12 -5.07 -1.92
N GLN A 48 -6.99 -5.75 -0.77
CA GLN A 48 -6.93 -7.20 -0.68
C GLN A 48 -8.27 -7.87 -1.00
N GLU A 49 -9.37 -7.30 -0.51
CA GLU A 49 -10.71 -7.85 -0.70
C GLU A 49 -11.34 -7.48 -2.05
N GLY A 50 -10.76 -6.54 -2.80
CA GLY A 50 -11.24 -6.15 -4.13
C GLY A 50 -12.61 -5.49 -4.13
N HIS A 51 -12.87 -4.63 -3.14
CA HIS A 51 -14.14 -3.91 -3.07
C HIS A 51 -14.29 -2.97 -4.30
N PHE A 52 -15.50 -2.94 -4.89
CA PHE A 52 -15.83 -2.42 -6.24
C PHE A 52 -15.63 -3.38 -7.43
N GLY A 53 -15.35 -4.66 -7.19
CA GLY A 53 -15.51 -5.71 -8.21
C GLY A 53 -14.29 -5.94 -9.10
N GLN A 54 -13.13 -5.36 -8.76
CA GLN A 54 -11.85 -5.70 -9.37
C GLN A 54 -10.76 -5.75 -8.30
N VAL A 55 -10.33 -6.97 -7.97
CA VAL A 55 -9.04 -7.19 -7.30
C VAL A 55 -7.96 -6.87 -8.34
N PRO A 56 -6.97 -6.01 -8.05
CA PRO A 56 -5.89 -5.77 -8.98
C PRO A 56 -5.15 -7.08 -9.29
N GLU A 57 -5.11 -7.47 -10.56
CA GLU A 57 -4.58 -8.76 -11.01
C GLU A 57 -3.09 -8.65 -11.36
N SER A 58 -2.66 -7.45 -11.79
CA SER A 58 -1.27 -7.16 -12.16
C SER A 58 -0.53 -6.34 -11.10
N LEU A 59 0.81 -6.44 -11.12
CA LEU A 59 1.70 -5.61 -10.30
C LEU A 59 1.43 -4.11 -10.46
N HIS A 60 1.13 -3.66 -11.68
CA HIS A 60 0.87 -2.25 -11.98
C HIS A 60 -0.44 -1.75 -11.38
N GLU A 61 -1.50 -2.55 -11.43
CA GLU A 61 -2.78 -2.19 -10.80
C GLU A 61 -2.65 -2.14 -9.27
N LYS A 62 -1.89 -3.07 -8.69
CA LYS A 62 -1.59 -3.07 -7.24
C LYS A 62 -0.77 -1.83 -6.85
N ALA A 63 0.27 -1.51 -7.59
CA ALA A 63 1.09 -0.31 -7.37
C ALA A 63 0.28 0.98 -7.49
N PHE A 64 -0.66 1.04 -8.45
CA PHE A 64 -1.55 2.17 -8.61
C PHE A 64 -2.49 2.35 -7.40
N GLN A 65 -3.08 1.27 -6.88
CA GLN A 65 -3.92 1.36 -5.68
C GLN A 65 -3.12 1.76 -4.43
N LEU A 66 -1.88 1.27 -4.29
CA LEU A 66 -0.97 1.70 -3.21
C LEU A 66 -0.53 3.17 -3.36
N LEU A 67 -0.30 3.66 -4.58
CA LEU A 67 -0.01 5.08 -4.81
C LEU A 67 -1.18 5.99 -4.45
N ARG A 68 -2.43 5.55 -4.68
CA ARG A 68 -3.62 6.28 -4.23
C ARG A 68 -3.70 6.39 -2.71
N LEU A 69 -3.22 5.39 -1.96
CA LEU A 69 -3.14 5.45 -0.49
C LEU A 69 -2.19 6.56 -0.03
N ILE A 70 -1.04 6.71 -0.70
CA ILE A 70 -0.02 7.70 -0.32
C ILE A 70 -0.46 9.14 -0.65
N ALA A 71 -1.32 9.31 -1.65
CA ALA A 71 -1.75 10.62 -2.15
C ALA A 71 -3.08 11.15 -1.56
N ALA A 72 -3.79 10.35 -0.76
CA ALA A 72 -5.13 10.66 -0.24
C ALA A 72 -5.12 11.45 1.07
#